data_AF-A0A7S4G1L7-F1
#
_entry.id   AF-A0A7S4G1L7-F1
#
_cell.length_a   1.000
_cell.length_b   1.000
_cell.length_c   1.000
_cell.angle_alpha   90.00
_cell.angle_beta   90.00
_cell.angle_gamma   90.00
#
_symmetry.space_group_name_H-M   'P 1'
#
loop_
_entity.id
_entity.type
_entity.pdbx_description
1 polymer ?
#
loop_
_entity_poly.entity_id
_entity_poly.type
_entity_poly.pdbx_seq_one_letter_code
_entity_poly.pdbx_strand_id
1 'polypeptide(L)'
;MDDPSTLDHKIGLMADLVKQSRCCVAYTGAGLSKASGIPDYGTKAENSVVKVAKIGNSLDAKPTYAHYVLAAMEKAGLLHHYVQQNHDGLPQKAGFPQHKINEIHGAWFDPSNPVVKFSGSLRGDLFDWMEDMETRVDLCICLGTSLSGMNADRMAETPAKRMGRGKALGTVIINLQRTRLDKDCAVRIWAKIDDAMKLLVQKLELQVPTAMPKYVPGDIFHLPFNAHGKRDPKQQMELNLSQGQKVKVIVAGASNEGKVGTVCGRDHFGNWKIAFKVRTRRFGRWWIDGALNGTVDSLPIVNERPKIQAQKQETELDDRQKKETLAKEELEKEKLEKEKLLKEKLEKERLEKEKQIEILRLQKEAPLREAEERQRKEVLDRDRQEFSRDAPPGRSDEEVSTDSDDEEFDDDTGYATESESVATSLSLERDPSLPPLPQTIGIVQSHRSVKKSSGGKARNIHKWGLSVAPQAAAYVDAVVYGLHPTFRQRERRAAEAPFAIQCTGWGTFDVDVRVTLKPEFGGHVVEGVHELTFQGQGEAVARTELPWPAMQGL
;
A
#
# COMPACT_ATOMS: atom_id res chain seq x y z
N MET A 1 11.85 6.35 -25.05
CA MET A 1 12.39 6.71 -23.72
C MET A 1 12.79 8.17 -23.80
N ASP A 2 12.90 8.86 -22.66
CA ASP A 2 13.53 10.17 -22.65
C ASP A 2 15.01 10.03 -23.05
N ASP A 3 15.57 11.03 -23.73
CA ASP A 3 17.01 11.13 -23.97
C ASP A 3 17.75 11.51 -22.67
N PRO A 4 19.10 11.43 -22.61
CA PRO A 4 19.84 11.67 -21.38
C PRO A 4 19.68 13.06 -20.76
N SER A 5 19.56 14.14 -21.55
CA SER A 5 19.44 15.50 -20.99
C SER A 5 18.01 15.81 -20.55
N THR A 6 17.01 15.37 -21.34
CA THR A 6 15.60 15.41 -20.91
C THR A 6 15.37 14.58 -19.65
N LEU A 7 15.99 13.40 -19.54
CA LEU A 7 15.89 12.56 -18.35
C LEU A 7 16.52 13.22 -17.13
N ASP A 8 17.75 13.74 -17.24
CA ASP A 8 18.41 14.40 -16.12
C ASP A 8 17.62 15.63 -15.63
N HIS A 9 17.13 16.47 -16.54
CA HIS A 9 16.32 17.64 -16.19
C HIS A 9 15.02 17.25 -15.47
N LYS A 10 14.29 16.25 -15.98
CA LYS A 10 13.08 15.73 -15.33
C LYS A 10 13.34 15.12 -13.95
N ILE A 11 14.50 14.49 -13.75
CA ILE A 11 14.91 13.97 -12.45
C ILE A 11 15.33 15.10 -11.50
N GLY A 12 15.82 16.24 -12.03
CA GLY A 12 15.95 17.49 -11.28
C GLY A 12 14.61 17.97 -10.73
N LEU A 13 13.63 18.18 -11.61
CA LEU A 13 12.26 18.57 -11.22
C LEU A 13 11.66 17.60 -10.18
N MET A 14 11.85 16.29 -10.36
CA MET A 14 11.43 15.29 -9.38
C MET A 14 12.14 15.44 -8.02
N ALA A 15 13.46 15.66 -8.01
CA ALA A 15 14.24 15.85 -6.79
C ALA A 15 13.79 17.11 -6.02
N ASP A 16 13.47 18.18 -6.72
CA ASP A 16 13.02 19.44 -6.12
C ASP A 16 11.60 19.32 -5.55
N LEU A 17 10.68 18.64 -6.25
CA LEU A 17 9.35 18.31 -5.71
C LEU A 17 9.45 17.41 -4.47
N VAL A 18 10.35 16.42 -4.47
CA VAL A 18 10.61 15.55 -3.30
C VAL A 18 11.12 16.36 -2.10
N LYS A 19 12.03 17.32 -2.32
CA LYS A 19 12.54 18.21 -1.26
C LYS A 19 11.49 19.19 -0.71
N GLN A 20 10.45 19.51 -1.48
CA GLN A 20 9.37 20.43 -1.10
C GLN A 20 8.14 19.74 -0.47
N SER A 21 8.03 18.42 -0.60
CA SER A 21 6.83 17.66 -0.20
C SER A 21 6.71 17.49 1.30
N ARG A 22 5.52 17.81 1.84
CA ARG A 22 5.17 17.58 3.26
C ARG A 22 4.55 16.20 3.50
N CYS A 23 4.05 15.55 2.45
CA CYS A 23 3.57 14.17 2.51
C CYS A 23 3.81 13.49 1.16
N CYS A 24 5.03 13.01 0.99
CA CYS A 24 5.49 12.26 -0.19
C CYS A 24 5.08 10.79 -0.05
N VAL A 25 4.40 10.23 -1.06
CA VAL A 25 3.92 8.84 -1.06
C VAL A 25 4.40 8.12 -2.32
N ALA A 26 4.92 6.90 -2.19
CA ALA A 26 5.24 6.03 -3.32
C ALA A 26 4.03 5.16 -3.66
N TYR A 27 3.65 5.06 -4.94
CA TYR A 27 2.55 4.22 -5.41
C TYR A 27 3.08 3.28 -6.50
N THR A 28 3.20 1.98 -6.22
CA THR A 28 4.03 1.09 -7.06
C THR A 28 3.32 -0.18 -7.51
N GLY A 29 3.61 -0.60 -8.75
CA GLY A 29 3.05 -1.80 -9.37
C GLY A 29 4.12 -2.75 -9.91
N ALA A 30 3.69 -3.82 -10.59
CA ALA A 30 4.55 -4.98 -10.88
C ALA A 30 5.75 -4.67 -11.81
N GLY A 31 5.72 -3.55 -12.54
CA GLY A 31 6.86 -3.07 -13.32
C GLY A 31 8.07 -2.68 -12.47
N LEU A 32 7.88 -2.34 -11.18
CA LEU A 32 8.98 -2.10 -10.23
C LEU A 32 9.73 -3.40 -9.91
N SER A 33 9.02 -4.50 -9.69
CA SER A 33 9.57 -5.82 -9.32
C SER A 33 10.14 -6.61 -10.52
N LYS A 34 10.03 -6.08 -11.74
CA LYS A 34 10.40 -6.78 -12.98
C LYS A 34 11.87 -7.18 -13.07
N ALA A 35 12.78 -6.34 -12.57
CA ALA A 35 14.21 -6.66 -12.55
C ALA A 35 14.57 -7.74 -11.50
N SER A 36 13.70 -7.99 -10.51
CA SER A 36 13.85 -9.06 -9.52
C SER A 36 13.47 -10.46 -10.05
N GLY A 37 13.01 -10.56 -11.29
CA GLY A 37 12.54 -11.83 -11.90
C GLY A 37 11.03 -12.05 -11.82
N ILE A 38 10.27 -11.17 -11.16
CA ILE A 38 8.81 -11.27 -11.08
C ILE A 38 8.19 -10.74 -12.39
N PRO A 39 7.33 -11.50 -13.08
CA PRO A 39 6.66 -11.02 -14.29
C PRO A 39 5.61 -9.96 -13.97
N ASP A 40 5.52 -8.91 -14.78
CA ASP A 40 4.44 -7.92 -14.69
C ASP A 40 3.18 -8.36 -15.45
N TYR A 41 2.02 -7.87 -15.00
CA TYR A 41 0.71 -8.19 -15.59
C TYR A 41 0.49 -7.61 -17.01
N GLY A 42 1.34 -6.70 -17.48
CA GLY A 42 1.12 -5.92 -18.71
C GLY A 42 1.93 -6.37 -19.93
N THR A 43 3.02 -7.12 -19.76
CA THR A 43 4.01 -7.35 -20.82
C THR A 43 3.93 -8.75 -21.45
N LYS A 44 2.98 -8.93 -22.38
CA LYS A 44 3.08 -9.94 -23.45
C LYS A 44 3.71 -9.33 -24.73
N ALA A 45 4.83 -8.63 -24.57
CA ALA A 45 5.57 -8.03 -25.68
C ALA A 45 6.89 -8.79 -25.90
N GLU A 46 7.09 -9.31 -27.11
CA GLU A 46 8.28 -10.07 -27.49
C GLU A 46 9.57 -9.21 -27.41
N ASN A 47 9.43 -7.88 -27.48
CA ASN A 47 10.50 -6.89 -27.36
C ASN A 47 10.60 -6.26 -25.95
N SER A 48 10.64 -7.07 -24.88
CA SER A 48 10.83 -6.56 -23.50
C SER A 48 12.27 -6.05 -23.27
N VAL A 49 12.45 -4.73 -23.22
CA VAL A 49 13.76 -4.05 -23.03
C VAL A 49 14.36 -4.24 -21.62
N VAL A 50 13.66 -4.93 -20.72
CA VAL A 50 14.15 -5.38 -19.40
C VAL A 50 14.41 -6.88 -19.48
N LYS A 51 15.67 -7.29 -19.28
CA LYS A 51 16.06 -8.69 -19.11
C LYS A 51 15.54 -9.18 -17.76
N VAL A 52 14.69 -10.22 -17.77
CA VAL A 52 14.12 -10.83 -16.57
C VAL A 52 14.92 -12.10 -16.25
N ALA A 53 15.53 -12.16 -15.06
CA ALA A 53 16.17 -13.39 -14.59
C ALA A 53 15.09 -14.43 -14.24
N LYS A 54 15.23 -15.67 -14.69
CA LYS A 54 14.33 -16.76 -14.30
C LYS A 54 14.56 -17.13 -12.82
N ILE A 55 13.66 -16.67 -11.95
CA ILE A 55 13.55 -17.17 -10.57
C ILE A 55 12.62 -18.39 -10.55
N GLY A 56 12.92 -19.38 -9.71
CA GLY A 56 12.08 -20.58 -9.58
C GLY A 56 10.79 -20.35 -8.77
N ASN A 57 10.75 -19.30 -7.97
CA ASN A 57 9.68 -18.97 -7.04
C ASN A 57 9.67 -17.45 -6.79
N SER A 58 8.49 -16.81 -6.85
CA SER A 58 8.34 -15.37 -6.65
C SER A 58 8.56 -14.92 -5.20
N LEU A 59 8.34 -15.80 -4.21
CA LEU A 59 8.62 -15.51 -2.80
C LEU A 59 10.12 -15.29 -2.55
N ASP A 60 10.96 -15.96 -3.33
CA ASP A 60 12.42 -16.00 -3.18
C ASP A 60 13.11 -14.81 -3.90
N ALA A 61 12.32 -13.93 -4.52
CA ALA A 61 12.78 -12.69 -5.15
C ALA A 61 13.42 -11.73 -4.13
N LYS A 62 14.54 -11.11 -4.54
CA LYS A 62 15.25 -10.04 -3.84
C LYS A 62 14.78 -8.66 -4.33
N PRO A 63 14.92 -7.57 -3.56
CA PRO A 63 14.51 -6.24 -4.01
C PRO A 63 15.35 -5.74 -5.19
N THR A 64 14.76 -4.90 -6.06
CA THR A 64 15.51 -4.14 -7.08
C THR A 64 16.26 -2.98 -6.46
N TYR A 65 17.12 -2.30 -7.23
CA TYR A 65 17.81 -1.11 -6.74
C TYR A 65 16.82 -0.03 -6.29
N ALA A 66 15.78 0.24 -7.08
CA ALA A 66 14.74 1.20 -6.74
C ALA A 66 14.04 0.94 -5.40
N HIS A 67 13.86 -0.33 -4.98
CA HIS A 67 13.29 -0.63 -3.66
C HIS A 67 14.21 -0.17 -2.52
N TYR A 68 15.53 -0.36 -2.64
CA TYR A 68 16.49 0.15 -1.66
C TYR A 68 16.57 1.68 -1.68
N VAL A 69 16.39 2.32 -2.83
CA VAL A 69 16.31 3.80 -2.92
C VAL A 69 15.09 4.31 -2.16
N LEU A 70 13.92 3.68 -2.30
CA LEU A 70 12.71 4.08 -1.56
C LEU A 70 12.88 3.91 -0.05
N ALA A 71 13.53 2.83 0.41
CA ALA A 71 13.89 2.67 1.83
C ALA A 71 14.92 3.71 2.31
N ALA A 72 15.87 4.11 1.46
CA ALA A 72 16.82 5.19 1.78
C ALA A 72 16.14 6.58 1.82
N MET A 73 15.16 6.84 0.94
CA MET A 73 14.35 8.07 0.96
C MET A 73 13.50 8.16 2.23
N GLU A 74 12.91 7.05 2.69
CA GLU A 74 12.12 7.01 3.94
C GLU A 74 13.01 7.28 5.15
N LYS A 75 14.16 6.60 5.23
CA LYS A 75 15.17 6.84 6.28
C LYS A 75 15.69 8.28 6.30
N ALA A 76 15.67 8.97 5.16
CA ALA A 76 16.06 10.37 5.02
C ALA A 76 14.89 11.37 5.23
N GLY A 77 13.67 10.90 5.53
CA GLY A 77 12.48 11.75 5.68
C GLY A 77 11.90 12.29 4.36
N LEU A 78 12.41 11.87 3.21
CA LEU A 78 11.98 12.32 1.87
C LEU A 78 10.82 11.50 1.28
N LEU A 79 10.43 10.40 1.94
CA LEU A 79 9.33 9.54 1.55
C LEU A 79 8.58 9.07 2.80
N HIS A 80 7.31 9.42 2.90
CA HIS A 80 6.55 9.30 4.14
C HIS A 80 5.78 7.98 4.21
N HIS A 81 5.18 7.55 3.10
CA HIS A 81 4.38 6.32 3.03
C HIS A 81 4.51 5.61 1.68
N TYR A 82 4.09 4.34 1.64
CA TYR A 82 4.21 3.46 0.49
C TYR A 82 2.88 2.73 0.26
N VAL A 83 2.29 2.88 -0.92
CA VAL A 83 1.12 2.12 -1.37
C VAL A 83 1.57 1.07 -2.37
N GLN A 84 1.55 -0.18 -1.91
CA GLN A 84 2.14 -1.33 -2.58
C GLN A 84 1.02 -2.14 -3.26
N GLN A 85 0.93 -2.06 -4.60
CA GLN A 85 -0.05 -2.87 -5.34
C GLN A 85 0.37 -4.34 -5.49
N ASN A 86 1.66 -4.64 -5.30
CA ASN A 86 2.23 -5.98 -5.44
C ASN A 86 2.13 -6.76 -4.11
N HIS A 87 2.34 -8.08 -4.14
CA HIS A 87 2.21 -8.95 -2.96
C HIS A 87 3.56 -9.52 -2.46
N ASP A 88 4.66 -9.06 -3.06
CA ASP A 88 5.96 -9.74 -3.11
C ASP A 88 6.89 -9.53 -1.89
N GLY A 89 6.49 -8.64 -0.98
CA GLY A 89 7.27 -8.24 0.20
C GLY A 89 8.59 -7.54 -0.10
N LEU A 90 8.81 -7.07 -1.34
CA LEU A 90 10.09 -6.48 -1.75
C LEU A 90 10.44 -5.15 -1.04
N PRO A 91 9.50 -4.23 -0.73
CA PRO A 91 9.82 -3.04 0.06
C PRO A 91 10.34 -3.38 1.46
N GLN A 92 9.68 -4.32 2.15
CA GLN A 92 10.11 -4.78 3.47
C GLN A 92 11.45 -5.51 3.41
N LYS A 93 11.65 -6.38 2.42
CA LYS A 93 12.97 -7.02 2.16
C LYS A 93 14.08 -6.00 1.87
N ALA A 94 13.77 -4.80 1.39
CA ALA A 94 14.71 -3.69 1.21
C ALA A 94 14.94 -2.85 2.48
N GLY A 95 14.09 -3.01 3.50
CA GLY A 95 14.15 -2.28 4.78
C GLY A 95 13.13 -1.15 4.93
N PHE A 96 12.13 -1.03 4.04
CA PHE A 96 11.03 -0.08 4.23
C PHE A 96 10.14 -0.54 5.40
N PRO A 97 9.82 0.33 6.37
CA PRO A 97 9.12 -0.08 7.60
C PRO A 97 7.63 -0.39 7.37
N GLN A 98 7.17 -1.55 7.84
CA GLN A 98 5.82 -2.08 7.58
C GLN A 98 4.68 -1.13 7.96
N HIS A 99 4.79 -0.36 9.05
CA HIS A 99 3.73 0.56 9.49
C HIS A 99 3.51 1.76 8.55
N LYS A 100 4.44 2.00 7.62
CA LYS A 100 4.32 3.02 6.56
C LYS A 100 3.89 2.42 5.21
N ILE A 101 3.66 1.10 5.13
CA ILE A 101 3.24 0.41 3.91
C ILE A 101 1.75 0.05 4.01
N ASN A 102 1.01 0.45 2.99
CA ASN A 102 -0.34 -0.03 2.73
C ASN A 102 -0.30 -1.10 1.63
N GLU A 103 -0.77 -2.30 1.96
CA GLU A 103 -0.83 -3.48 1.08
C GLU A 103 -2.30 -3.85 0.79
N ILE A 104 -3.13 -2.88 0.39
CA ILE A 104 -4.60 -3.01 0.21
C ILE A 104 -5.05 -4.20 -0.65
N HIS A 105 -4.25 -4.63 -1.63
CA HIS A 105 -4.56 -5.80 -2.47
C HIS A 105 -4.12 -7.15 -1.88
N GLY A 106 -3.58 -7.16 -0.65
CA GLY A 106 -3.05 -8.30 0.07
C GLY A 106 -1.55 -8.52 -0.11
N ALA A 107 -0.95 -9.31 0.78
CA ALA A 107 0.48 -9.58 0.83
C ALA A 107 0.76 -11.08 1.01
N TRP A 108 1.86 -11.59 0.44
CA TRP A 108 2.25 -12.99 0.64
C TRP A 108 2.92 -13.26 2.00
N PHE A 109 3.34 -12.20 2.69
CA PHE A 109 4.14 -12.23 3.93
C PHE A 109 3.41 -11.72 5.18
N ASP A 110 2.11 -11.40 5.06
CA ASP A 110 1.20 -11.18 6.18
C ASP A 110 0.11 -12.30 6.16
N PRO A 111 0.04 -13.18 7.16
CA PRO A 111 -1.00 -14.22 7.23
C PRO A 111 -2.43 -13.68 7.32
N SER A 112 -2.60 -12.46 7.84
CA SER A 112 -3.89 -11.78 7.98
C SER A 112 -4.37 -11.08 6.71
N ASN A 113 -3.48 -10.74 5.79
CA ASN A 113 -3.78 -9.95 4.59
C ASN A 113 -3.70 -10.77 3.30
N PRO A 114 -4.64 -11.69 3.03
CA PRO A 114 -4.60 -12.53 1.83
C PRO A 114 -4.81 -11.71 0.56
N VAL A 115 -4.12 -12.10 -0.52
CA VAL A 115 -4.31 -11.50 -1.85
C VAL A 115 -5.76 -11.59 -2.32
N VAL A 116 -6.35 -10.44 -2.60
CA VAL A 116 -7.76 -10.30 -3.02
C VAL A 116 -7.84 -10.38 -4.56
N LYS A 117 -8.33 -11.51 -5.08
CA LYS A 117 -8.44 -11.77 -6.53
C LYS A 117 -9.64 -11.03 -7.17
N PHE A 118 -9.55 -9.71 -7.34
CA PHE A 118 -10.57 -8.84 -8.00
C PHE A 118 -12.00 -8.89 -7.41
N SER A 119 -12.19 -9.61 -6.32
CA SER A 119 -13.45 -9.85 -5.62
C SER A 119 -13.16 -10.35 -4.20
N GLY A 120 -14.09 -10.12 -3.28
CA GLY A 120 -13.90 -10.30 -1.83
C GLY A 120 -13.71 -8.96 -1.11
N SER A 121 -13.82 -8.96 0.22
CA SER A 121 -13.62 -7.77 1.04
C SER A 121 -12.15 -7.37 1.09
N LEU A 122 -11.87 -6.09 0.88
CA LEU A 122 -10.59 -5.47 1.25
C LEU A 122 -10.50 -5.38 2.78
N ARG A 123 -9.28 -5.27 3.32
CA ARG A 123 -9.08 -4.96 4.74
C ARG A 123 -9.54 -3.53 5.02
N GLY A 124 -10.53 -3.37 5.91
CA GLY A 124 -11.11 -2.06 6.25
C GLY A 124 -10.06 -1.08 6.75
N ASP A 125 -9.20 -1.52 7.68
CA ASP A 125 -8.11 -0.71 8.24
C ASP A 125 -7.11 -0.20 7.18
N LEU A 126 -6.89 -0.97 6.11
CA LEU A 126 -6.08 -0.54 4.97
C LEU A 126 -6.85 0.38 3.99
N PHE A 127 -8.17 0.31 3.97
CA PHE A 127 -9.01 1.24 3.20
C PHE A 127 -9.12 2.59 3.90
N ASP A 128 -9.42 2.60 5.20
CA ASP A 128 -9.54 3.80 6.04
C ASP A 128 -8.23 4.61 6.04
N TRP A 129 -7.09 3.93 6.19
CA TRP A 129 -5.75 4.52 6.04
C TRP A 129 -5.57 5.18 4.67
N MET A 130 -6.12 4.60 3.60
CA MET A 130 -5.95 5.10 2.23
C MET A 130 -6.83 6.32 1.96
N GLU A 131 -8.03 6.40 2.52
CA GLU A 131 -8.88 7.59 2.42
C GLU A 131 -8.29 8.76 3.22
N ASP A 132 -7.77 8.53 4.43
CA ASP A 132 -6.99 9.54 5.17
C ASP A 132 -5.75 9.99 4.38
N MET A 133 -4.93 9.03 3.89
CA MET A 133 -3.71 9.35 3.14
C MET A 133 -3.99 10.13 1.85
N GLU A 134 -5.12 9.90 1.19
CA GLU A 134 -5.55 10.67 0.01
C GLU A 134 -5.78 12.16 0.33
N THR A 135 -6.25 12.48 1.53
CA THR A 135 -6.36 13.87 1.99
C THR A 135 -5.00 14.48 2.33
N ARG A 136 -4.07 13.68 2.90
CA ARG A 136 -2.78 14.19 3.39
C ARG A 136 -1.69 14.28 2.34
N VAL A 137 -1.67 13.41 1.32
CA VAL A 137 -0.64 13.39 0.26
C VAL A 137 -0.57 14.72 -0.50
N ASP A 138 0.63 15.28 -0.64
CA ASP A 138 0.90 16.41 -1.54
C ASP A 138 1.79 16.04 -2.74
N LEU A 139 2.56 14.95 -2.67
CA LEU A 139 3.31 14.39 -3.80
C LEU A 139 3.13 12.87 -3.89
N CYS A 140 2.70 12.36 -5.04
CA CYS A 140 2.66 10.91 -5.32
C CYS A 140 3.69 10.49 -6.39
N ILE A 141 4.57 9.54 -6.07
CA ILE A 141 5.57 8.97 -6.99
C ILE A 141 5.07 7.61 -7.51
N CYS A 142 4.58 7.57 -8.74
CA CYS A 142 4.08 6.37 -9.39
C CYS A 142 5.21 5.60 -10.09
N LEU A 143 5.47 4.36 -9.67
CA LEU A 143 6.56 3.54 -10.21
C LEU A 143 6.04 2.22 -10.81
N GLY A 144 6.29 2.00 -12.09
CA GLY A 144 6.05 0.70 -12.74
C GLY A 144 4.58 0.23 -12.76
N THR A 145 3.63 1.15 -12.66
CA THR A 145 2.18 0.89 -12.66
C THR A 145 1.48 1.49 -13.87
N SER A 146 0.42 0.83 -14.34
CA SER A 146 -0.48 1.29 -15.40
C SER A 146 -1.58 2.25 -14.90
N LEU A 147 -1.72 2.44 -13.58
CA LEU A 147 -2.86 3.13 -12.95
C LEU A 147 -4.21 2.48 -13.32
N SER A 148 -4.37 1.27 -12.81
CA SER A 148 -5.56 0.41 -12.99
C SER A 148 -5.79 -0.42 -11.73
N GLY A 149 -5.92 0.27 -10.60
CA GLY A 149 -5.65 -0.22 -9.24
C GLY A 149 -6.87 -0.46 -8.37
N MET A 150 -8.05 -0.73 -8.95
CA MET A 150 -9.28 -1.00 -8.20
C MET A 150 -9.59 0.09 -7.14
N ASN A 151 -9.67 1.35 -7.58
CA ASN A 151 -9.87 2.55 -6.75
C ASN A 151 -8.65 2.96 -5.90
N ALA A 152 -7.64 2.11 -5.69
CA ALA A 152 -6.37 2.56 -5.10
C ALA A 152 -5.61 3.56 -6.00
N ASP A 153 -5.95 3.65 -7.29
CA ASP A 153 -5.45 4.66 -8.24
C ASP A 153 -5.69 6.10 -7.75
N ARG A 154 -6.68 6.33 -6.86
CA ARG A 154 -6.97 7.62 -6.21
C ARG A 154 -5.74 8.29 -5.60
N MET A 155 -4.82 7.50 -5.06
CA MET A 155 -3.55 7.97 -4.49
C MET A 155 -2.66 8.71 -5.50
N ALA A 156 -2.80 8.39 -6.79
CA ALA A 156 -2.14 9.10 -7.88
C ALA A 156 -3.06 10.17 -8.52
N GLU A 157 -4.37 9.92 -8.62
CA GLU A 157 -5.31 10.84 -9.25
C GLU A 157 -5.55 12.12 -8.45
N THR A 158 -5.71 12.01 -7.13
CA THR A 158 -6.12 13.14 -6.28
C THR A 158 -5.04 14.18 -6.07
N PRO A 159 -3.76 13.87 -5.78
CA PRO A 159 -2.71 14.88 -5.80
C PRO A 159 -2.55 15.52 -7.20
N ALA A 160 -2.66 14.77 -8.29
CA ALA A 160 -2.64 15.34 -9.65
C ALA A 160 -3.79 16.35 -9.87
N LYS A 161 -5.03 16.01 -9.49
CA LYS A 161 -6.19 16.92 -9.56
C LYS A 161 -6.04 18.15 -8.63
N ARG A 162 -5.37 18.00 -7.49
CA ARG A 162 -5.10 19.07 -6.52
C ARG A 162 -4.00 20.04 -6.97
N MET A 163 -3.03 19.57 -7.76
CA MET A 163 -1.96 20.40 -8.34
C MET A 163 -2.53 21.55 -9.16
N GLY A 164 -3.52 21.29 -10.04
CA GLY A 164 -4.23 22.31 -10.82
C GLY A 164 -5.06 23.30 -9.98
N ARG A 165 -5.07 23.18 -8.65
CA ARG A 165 -5.71 24.10 -7.68
C ARG A 165 -4.70 24.68 -6.69
N GLY A 166 -3.39 24.44 -6.85
CA GLY A 166 -2.35 24.82 -5.89
C GLY A 166 -2.41 24.10 -4.54
N LYS A 167 -3.18 22.99 -4.42
CA LYS A 167 -3.41 22.26 -3.16
C LYS A 167 -2.60 20.95 -3.03
N ALA A 168 -1.63 20.74 -3.91
CA ALA A 168 -0.66 19.65 -3.92
C ALA A 168 0.51 19.99 -4.86
N LEU A 169 1.64 19.33 -4.70
CA LEU A 169 2.75 19.31 -5.67
C LEU A 169 2.45 18.40 -6.87
N GLY A 170 1.55 17.44 -6.71
CA GLY A 170 1.01 16.62 -7.80
C GLY A 170 1.56 15.20 -7.83
N THR A 171 1.69 14.66 -9.03
CA THR A 171 2.06 13.25 -9.23
C THR A 171 3.23 13.13 -10.21
N VAL A 172 4.28 12.41 -9.84
CA VAL A 172 5.40 12.06 -10.73
C VAL A 172 5.20 10.62 -11.21
N ILE A 173 5.40 10.34 -12.50
CA ILE A 173 5.18 8.99 -13.07
C ILE A 173 6.42 8.50 -13.81
N ILE A 174 7.06 7.46 -13.27
CA ILE A 174 8.17 6.72 -13.91
C ILE A 174 7.66 5.37 -14.40
N ASN A 175 7.42 5.29 -15.71
CA ASN A 175 7.02 4.06 -16.39
C ASN A 175 7.42 4.11 -17.88
N LEU A 176 7.74 2.95 -18.46
CA LEU A 176 7.96 2.74 -19.89
C LEU A 176 6.65 2.68 -20.69
N GLN A 177 5.54 2.28 -20.06
CA GLN A 177 4.21 2.20 -20.67
C GLN A 177 3.40 3.49 -20.45
N ARG A 178 2.41 3.75 -21.32
CA ARG A 178 1.45 4.84 -21.12
C ARG A 178 0.50 4.55 -19.95
N THR A 179 0.21 5.55 -19.16
CA THR A 179 -0.75 5.51 -18.04
C THR A 179 -1.93 6.44 -18.31
N ARG A 180 -2.98 6.38 -17.49
CA ARG A 180 -4.16 7.25 -17.62
C ARG A 180 -3.85 8.72 -17.30
N LEU A 181 -2.97 8.97 -16.34
CA LEU A 181 -2.59 10.30 -15.84
C LEU A 181 -1.38 10.91 -16.57
N ASP A 182 -0.96 10.37 -17.71
CA ASP A 182 0.21 10.86 -18.48
C ASP A 182 0.11 12.35 -18.89
N LYS A 183 -1.09 12.95 -18.82
CA LYS A 183 -1.36 14.37 -19.09
C LYS A 183 -1.46 15.25 -17.85
N ASP A 184 -1.89 14.66 -16.73
CA ASP A 184 -2.32 15.38 -15.52
C ASP A 184 -1.24 15.32 -14.41
N CYS A 185 -0.21 14.51 -14.61
CA CYS A 185 0.95 14.38 -13.73
C CYS A 185 1.90 15.59 -13.84
N ALA A 186 2.53 15.96 -12.71
CA ALA A 186 3.52 17.02 -12.60
C ALA A 186 4.76 16.76 -13.47
N VAL A 187 5.27 15.51 -13.47
CA VAL A 187 6.46 15.11 -14.25
C VAL A 187 6.29 13.70 -14.81
N ARG A 188 6.41 13.55 -16.14
CA ARG A 188 6.32 12.25 -16.84
C ARG A 188 7.68 11.76 -17.34
N ILE A 189 8.20 10.70 -16.74
CA ILE A 189 9.56 10.17 -16.95
C ILE A 189 9.52 8.82 -17.71
N TRP A 190 10.02 8.81 -18.93
CA TRP A 190 10.01 7.66 -19.85
C TRP A 190 11.29 6.84 -19.78
N ALA A 191 11.64 6.35 -18.59
CA ALA A 191 12.88 5.63 -18.33
C ALA A 191 12.66 4.25 -17.69
N LYS A 192 13.73 3.44 -17.66
CA LYS A 192 13.84 2.29 -16.75
C LYS A 192 13.94 2.81 -15.32
N ILE A 193 13.18 2.21 -14.40
CA ILE A 193 13.05 2.74 -13.03
C ILE A 193 14.40 2.75 -12.32
N ASP A 194 15.13 1.64 -12.28
CA ASP A 194 16.45 1.57 -11.64
C ASP A 194 17.48 2.56 -12.23
N ASP A 195 17.34 2.99 -13.49
CA ASP A 195 18.23 3.97 -14.11
C ASP A 195 17.84 5.42 -13.74
N ALA A 196 16.54 5.72 -13.71
CA ALA A 196 16.02 6.98 -13.18
C ALA A 196 16.35 7.18 -11.69
N MET A 197 16.20 6.12 -10.88
CA MET A 197 16.47 6.20 -9.44
C MET A 197 17.96 6.41 -9.11
N LYS A 198 18.91 6.01 -9.98
CA LYS A 198 20.35 6.35 -9.81
C LYS A 198 20.59 7.85 -9.92
N LEU A 199 19.99 8.50 -10.92
CA LEU A 199 20.08 9.96 -11.09
C LEU A 199 19.38 10.70 -9.93
N LEU A 200 18.26 10.16 -9.45
CA LEU A 200 17.55 10.73 -8.29
C LEU A 200 18.41 10.65 -7.02
N VAL A 201 19.07 9.52 -6.77
CA VAL A 201 20.01 9.32 -5.66
C VAL A 201 21.15 10.33 -5.69
N GLN A 202 21.67 10.67 -6.87
CA GLN A 202 22.70 11.71 -7.02
C GLN A 202 22.15 13.11 -6.68
N LYS A 203 20.96 13.49 -7.14
CA LYS A 203 20.36 14.81 -6.89
C LYS A 203 19.74 14.98 -5.48
N LEU A 204 19.52 13.87 -4.77
CA LEU A 204 19.11 13.82 -3.37
C LEU A 204 20.26 13.49 -2.40
N GLU A 205 21.48 13.28 -2.91
CA GLU A 205 22.70 12.96 -2.14
C GLU A 205 22.55 11.74 -1.19
N LEU A 206 21.74 10.76 -1.60
CA LEU A 206 21.33 9.64 -0.74
C LEU A 206 22.35 8.50 -0.64
N GLN A 207 22.55 7.99 0.58
CA GLN A 207 23.26 6.74 0.82
C GLN A 207 22.29 5.55 0.73
N VAL A 208 22.45 4.74 -0.32
CA VAL A 208 21.55 3.59 -0.60
C VAL A 208 22.21 2.28 -0.16
N PRO A 209 21.57 1.48 0.71
CA PRO A 209 22.12 0.17 1.11
C PRO A 209 22.10 -0.83 -0.06
N THR A 210 23.18 -1.59 -0.21
CA THR A 210 23.34 -2.62 -1.26
C THR A 210 22.97 -4.03 -0.80
N ALA A 211 22.61 -4.19 0.47
CA ALA A 211 22.25 -5.45 1.10
C ALA A 211 20.93 -5.33 1.87
N MET A 212 20.19 -6.44 1.96
CA MET A 212 19.01 -6.53 2.81
C MET A 212 19.39 -6.29 4.29
N PRO A 213 18.52 -5.66 5.10
CA PRO A 213 18.75 -5.52 6.53
C PRO A 213 18.91 -6.88 7.23
N LYS A 214 19.65 -6.85 8.34
CA LYS A 214 19.72 -7.94 9.31
C LYS A 214 18.53 -7.80 10.25
N TYR A 215 17.90 -8.93 10.58
CA TYR A 215 16.74 -9.03 11.46
C TYR A 215 17.10 -9.79 12.74
N VAL A 216 16.30 -9.64 13.80
CA VAL A 216 16.58 -10.30 15.08
C VAL A 216 16.52 -11.85 14.94
N PRO A 217 17.55 -12.59 15.39
CA PRO A 217 17.57 -14.06 15.32
C PRO A 217 16.75 -14.71 16.45
N GLY A 218 16.54 -16.02 16.35
CA GLY A 218 15.75 -16.80 17.30
C GLY A 218 14.29 -16.96 16.89
N ASP A 219 13.59 -17.94 17.48
CA ASP A 219 12.18 -18.27 17.18
C ASP A 219 11.21 -17.88 18.32
N ILE A 220 11.70 -17.37 19.45
CA ILE A 220 10.89 -17.02 20.62
C ILE A 220 11.18 -15.57 20.98
N PHE A 221 10.14 -14.75 21.07
CA PHE A 221 10.25 -13.31 21.35
C PHE A 221 9.30 -12.90 22.48
N HIS A 222 9.76 -12.04 23.37
CA HIS A 222 8.91 -11.40 24.38
C HIS A 222 8.61 -9.97 23.88
N LEU A 223 7.37 -9.72 23.53
CA LEU A 223 6.93 -8.49 22.83
C LEU A 223 5.95 -7.70 23.71
N PRO A 224 5.99 -6.35 23.71
CA PRO A 224 5.11 -5.49 24.53
C PRO A 224 3.68 -5.42 23.96
N PHE A 225 2.99 -6.55 24.01
CA PHE A 225 1.70 -6.80 23.36
C PHE A 225 0.83 -7.68 24.27
N ASN A 226 -0.48 -7.53 24.16
CA ASN A 226 -1.46 -8.32 24.91
C ASN A 226 -1.91 -9.60 24.17
N ALA A 227 -2.77 -10.41 24.79
CA ALA A 227 -3.26 -11.67 24.22
C ALA A 227 -4.10 -11.52 22.92
N HIS A 228 -4.54 -10.30 22.60
CA HIS A 228 -5.20 -9.94 21.35
C HIS A 228 -4.22 -9.36 20.32
N GLY A 229 -2.92 -9.40 20.62
CA GLY A 229 -1.83 -8.87 19.78
C GLY A 229 -1.95 -7.40 19.44
N LYS A 230 -2.66 -6.60 20.26
CA LYS A 230 -2.50 -5.14 20.30
C LYS A 230 -1.34 -4.79 21.22
N ARG A 231 -0.60 -3.72 20.88
CA ARG A 231 0.54 -3.23 21.66
C ARG A 231 0.07 -2.74 23.04
N ASP A 232 0.76 -3.17 24.08
CA ASP A 232 0.51 -2.75 25.47
C ASP A 232 1.84 -2.74 26.25
N PRO A 233 2.38 -1.55 26.62
CA PRO A 233 3.62 -1.45 27.38
C PRO A 233 3.60 -2.02 28.81
N LYS A 234 2.45 -2.47 29.35
CA LYS A 234 2.33 -3.00 30.72
C LYS A 234 2.51 -4.51 30.82
N GLN A 235 2.54 -5.21 29.68
CA GLN A 235 2.57 -6.67 29.62
C GLN A 235 3.46 -7.16 28.47
N GLN A 236 4.08 -8.32 28.64
CA GLN A 236 4.82 -9.01 27.60
C GLN A 236 4.14 -10.32 27.20
N MET A 237 3.93 -10.49 25.91
CA MET A 237 3.49 -11.75 25.31
C MET A 237 4.71 -12.52 24.79
N GLU A 238 4.79 -13.82 25.13
CA GLU A 238 5.67 -14.75 24.41
C GLU A 238 5.05 -15.05 23.03
N LEU A 239 5.68 -14.59 21.96
CA LEU A 239 5.41 -15.02 20.59
C LEU A 239 6.42 -16.10 20.21
N ASN A 240 5.96 -17.34 20.21
CA ASN A 240 6.76 -18.54 19.97
C ASN A 240 6.47 -19.10 18.56
N LEU A 241 7.45 -18.95 17.68
CA LEU A 241 7.42 -19.33 16.26
C LEU A 241 8.32 -20.55 15.97
N SER A 242 8.61 -21.35 17.01
CA SER A 242 9.33 -22.61 16.87
C SER A 242 8.52 -23.60 16.01
N GLN A 243 9.20 -24.50 15.30
CA GLN A 243 8.52 -25.50 14.48
C GLN A 243 7.57 -26.37 15.32
N GLY A 244 6.36 -26.61 14.80
CA GLY A 244 5.28 -27.31 15.49
C GLY A 244 4.38 -26.42 16.35
N GLN A 245 4.78 -25.18 16.65
CA GLN A 245 3.91 -24.26 17.39
C GLN A 245 2.67 -23.87 16.58
N LYS A 246 1.56 -23.67 17.28
CA LYS A 246 0.33 -23.15 16.69
C LYS A 246 0.21 -21.65 16.88
N VAL A 247 -0.22 -20.98 15.82
CA VAL A 247 -0.50 -19.54 15.78
C VAL A 247 -1.88 -19.26 15.19
N LYS A 248 -2.53 -18.20 15.66
CA LYS A 248 -3.87 -17.75 15.30
C LYS A 248 -3.80 -16.35 14.68
N VAL A 249 -4.51 -16.12 13.59
CA VAL A 249 -4.69 -14.79 13.00
C VAL A 249 -5.69 -13.98 13.84
N ILE A 250 -5.37 -12.71 14.09
CA ILE A 250 -6.07 -11.86 15.08
C ILE A 250 -6.46 -10.46 14.59
N VAL A 251 -6.15 -10.08 13.35
CA VAL A 251 -6.59 -8.80 12.80
C VAL A 251 -8.11 -8.85 12.59
N ALA A 252 -8.83 -7.97 13.27
CA ALA A 252 -10.28 -7.86 13.17
C ALA A 252 -10.69 -7.53 11.72
N GLY A 253 -11.69 -8.24 11.19
CA GLY A 253 -12.18 -8.06 9.81
C GLY A 253 -11.28 -8.66 8.74
N ALA A 254 -10.17 -9.32 9.10
CA ALA A 254 -9.37 -10.09 8.15
C ALA A 254 -10.13 -11.35 7.71
N SER A 255 -10.10 -11.69 6.41
CA SER A 255 -10.77 -12.90 5.91
C SER A 255 -10.12 -14.23 6.34
N ASN A 256 -8.99 -14.19 7.06
CA ASN A 256 -8.44 -15.33 7.81
C ASN A 256 -8.56 -15.18 9.34
N GLU A 257 -9.35 -14.23 9.88
CA GLU A 257 -9.49 -14.02 11.33
C GLU A 257 -9.87 -15.31 12.07
N GLY A 258 -9.29 -15.51 13.25
CA GLY A 258 -9.51 -16.69 14.09
C GLY A 258 -8.94 -18.00 13.54
N LYS A 259 -8.49 -18.06 12.27
CA LYS A 259 -7.91 -19.28 11.69
C LYS A 259 -6.58 -19.59 12.38
N VAL A 260 -6.45 -20.84 12.82
CA VAL A 260 -5.21 -21.40 13.39
C VAL A 260 -4.39 -22.08 12.30
N GLY A 261 -3.08 -21.89 12.34
CA GLY A 261 -2.09 -22.60 11.52
C GLY A 261 -0.88 -23.04 12.34
N THR A 262 -0.12 -23.99 11.81
CA THR A 262 1.07 -24.58 12.46
C THR A 262 2.34 -24.03 11.82
N VAL A 263 3.35 -23.67 12.62
CA VAL A 263 4.64 -23.19 12.12
C VAL A 263 5.50 -24.35 11.62
N CYS A 264 5.99 -24.27 10.38
CA CYS A 264 6.71 -25.35 9.69
C CYS A 264 8.21 -25.03 9.48
N GLY A 265 8.80 -24.20 10.34
CA GLY A 265 10.15 -23.64 10.13
C GLY A 265 10.15 -22.49 9.11
N ARG A 266 11.30 -22.20 8.49
CA ARG A 266 11.52 -20.97 7.70
C ARG A 266 11.74 -21.19 6.19
N ASP A 267 11.88 -20.10 5.42
CA ASP A 267 12.57 -20.08 4.11
C ASP A 267 14.06 -19.72 4.25
N HIS A 268 14.75 -19.69 3.09
CA HIS A 268 16.13 -19.22 2.94
C HIS A 268 16.34 -17.72 3.26
N PHE A 269 15.29 -16.92 3.41
CA PHE A 269 15.37 -15.56 3.95
C PHE A 269 15.13 -15.52 5.46
N GLY A 270 14.68 -16.61 6.10
CA GLY A 270 14.38 -16.68 7.51
C GLY A 270 12.95 -16.27 7.91
N ASN A 271 12.04 -16.05 6.96
CA ASN A 271 10.62 -15.80 7.27
C ASN A 271 9.90 -17.12 7.60
N TRP A 272 8.97 -17.11 8.56
CA TRP A 272 8.28 -18.32 9.01
C TRP A 272 7.25 -18.81 8.00
N LYS A 273 7.17 -20.14 7.83
CA LYS A 273 6.11 -20.85 7.12
C LYS A 273 5.00 -21.18 8.10
N ILE A 274 3.76 -20.83 7.80
CA ILE A 274 2.60 -21.18 8.61
C ILE A 274 1.63 -21.95 7.73
N ALA A 275 1.48 -23.25 8.01
CA ALA A 275 0.51 -24.11 7.33
C ALA A 275 -0.88 -23.95 7.96
N PHE A 276 -1.80 -23.35 7.21
CA PHE A 276 -3.24 -23.44 7.48
C PHE A 276 -3.81 -24.62 6.67
N LYS A 277 -4.97 -25.16 7.08
CA LYS A 277 -5.55 -26.42 6.55
C LYS A 277 -5.46 -26.63 5.02
N VAL A 278 -5.55 -25.55 4.23
CA VAL A 278 -5.61 -25.60 2.75
C VAL A 278 -4.41 -24.91 2.08
N ARG A 279 -3.64 -24.05 2.78
CA ARG A 279 -2.57 -23.21 2.20
C ARG A 279 -1.50 -22.85 3.23
N THR A 280 -0.24 -22.88 2.82
CA THR A 280 0.89 -22.33 3.60
C THR A 280 1.06 -20.84 3.28
N ARG A 281 1.12 -19.99 4.31
CA ARG A 281 1.43 -18.56 4.21
C ARG A 281 2.81 -18.25 4.78
N ARG A 282 3.32 -17.04 4.52
CA ARG A 282 4.53 -16.53 5.18
C ARG A 282 4.17 -15.48 6.23
N PHE A 283 5.00 -15.40 7.27
CA PHE A 283 5.02 -14.30 8.23
C PHE A 283 6.39 -13.62 8.16
N GLY A 284 6.40 -12.38 7.69
CA GLY A 284 7.61 -11.59 7.43
C GLY A 284 8.34 -11.22 8.72
N ARG A 285 9.66 -11.43 8.74
CA ARG A 285 10.53 -11.15 9.90
C ARG A 285 10.56 -9.69 10.36
N TRP A 286 10.24 -8.76 9.48
CA TRP A 286 10.07 -7.33 9.79
C TRP A 286 8.95 -7.02 10.79
N TRP A 287 7.95 -7.90 10.94
CA TRP A 287 6.94 -7.75 11.99
C TRP A 287 7.53 -7.87 13.40
N ILE A 288 8.59 -8.68 13.58
CA ILE A 288 9.27 -8.83 14.87
C ILE A 288 10.12 -7.60 15.17
N ASP A 289 11.00 -7.21 14.25
CA ASP A 289 11.81 -5.98 14.38
C ASP A 289 10.90 -4.75 14.57
N GLY A 290 9.79 -4.67 13.83
CA GLY A 290 8.81 -3.60 13.97
C GLY A 290 8.13 -3.56 15.34
N ALA A 291 7.83 -4.73 15.93
CA ALA A 291 7.24 -4.87 17.27
C ALA A 291 8.24 -4.56 18.39
N LEU A 292 9.49 -5.03 18.27
CA LEU A 292 10.57 -4.76 19.22
C LEU A 292 10.95 -3.27 19.23
N ASN A 293 11.00 -2.63 18.06
CA ASN A 293 11.22 -1.19 17.93
C ASN A 293 9.98 -0.34 18.28
N GLY A 294 8.86 -0.96 18.66
CA GLY A 294 7.63 -0.25 19.05
C GLY A 294 6.93 0.52 17.93
N THR A 295 7.18 0.14 16.67
CA THR A 295 6.70 0.85 15.47
C THR A 295 5.43 0.25 14.84
N VAL A 296 4.94 -0.89 15.32
CA VAL A 296 3.66 -1.49 14.91
C VAL A 296 2.75 -1.63 16.12
N ASP A 297 1.49 -1.21 16.00
CA ASP A 297 0.53 -1.22 17.11
C ASP A 297 -0.29 -2.52 17.20
N SER A 298 -0.22 -3.37 16.17
CA SER A 298 -0.78 -4.72 16.18
C SER A 298 0.12 -5.72 15.43
N LEU A 299 0.03 -6.98 15.86
CA LEU A 299 0.62 -8.13 15.18
C LEU A 299 -0.45 -8.85 14.35
N PRO A 300 -0.12 -9.44 13.19
CA PRO A 300 -1.10 -10.18 12.40
C PRO A 300 -1.44 -11.55 12.99
N ILE A 301 -0.56 -12.09 13.84
CA ILE A 301 -0.67 -13.41 14.48
C ILE A 301 -0.19 -13.39 15.94
N VAL A 302 -0.73 -14.30 16.74
CA VAL A 302 -0.25 -14.68 18.09
C VAL A 302 -0.29 -16.20 18.24
N ASN A 303 0.26 -16.77 19.32
CA ASN A 303 0.09 -18.21 19.58
C ASN A 303 -1.39 -18.57 19.83
N GLU A 304 -1.80 -19.82 19.51
CA GLU A 304 -3.19 -20.29 19.75
C GLU A 304 -3.62 -20.08 21.21
N ARG A 305 -2.67 -20.20 22.14
CA ARG A 305 -2.79 -19.88 23.56
C ARG A 305 -1.64 -18.93 23.93
N PRO A 306 -1.83 -17.60 23.90
CA PRO A 306 -0.79 -16.64 24.26
C PRO A 306 -0.36 -16.81 25.71
N LYS A 307 0.94 -16.79 25.99
CA LYS A 307 1.46 -16.64 27.36
C LYS A 307 1.70 -15.16 27.60
N ILE A 308 1.05 -14.60 28.61
CA ILE A 308 1.24 -13.21 29.04
C ILE A 308 1.98 -13.20 30.37
N GLN A 309 2.96 -12.32 30.49
CA GLN A 309 3.62 -11.96 31.74
C GLN A 309 3.33 -10.47 31.99
N ALA A 310 2.78 -10.13 33.15
CA ALA A 310 2.73 -8.74 33.58
C ALA A 310 4.17 -8.24 33.80
N GLN A 311 4.53 -7.09 33.24
CA GLN A 311 5.79 -6.49 33.64
C GLN A 311 5.65 -5.98 35.07
N LYS A 312 6.53 -6.44 35.97
CA LYS A 312 6.80 -5.68 37.18
C LYS A 312 7.30 -4.30 36.75
N GLN A 313 6.80 -3.25 37.37
CA GLN A 313 7.35 -1.89 37.18
C GLN A 313 8.69 -1.78 37.91
N GLU A 314 9.73 -2.32 37.30
CA GLU A 314 11.12 -2.03 37.68
C GLU A 314 11.58 -0.80 36.87
N THR A 315 12.22 0.14 37.56
CA THR A 315 12.27 1.58 37.20
C THR A 315 13.15 1.96 36.02
N GLU A 316 13.79 0.98 35.36
CA GLU A 316 14.77 1.22 34.29
C GLU A 316 14.19 1.86 33.03
N LEU A 317 12.93 1.56 32.68
CA LEU A 317 12.34 2.04 31.43
C LEU A 317 12.08 3.55 31.45
N ASP A 318 11.68 4.07 32.62
CA ASP A 318 11.41 5.50 32.85
C ASP A 318 12.72 6.29 32.94
N ASP A 319 13.75 5.77 33.62
CA ASP A 319 15.10 6.35 33.62
C ASP A 319 15.74 6.37 32.23
N ARG A 320 15.50 5.33 31.41
CA ARG A 320 15.97 5.28 30.03
C ARG A 320 15.21 6.28 29.15
N GLN A 321 13.88 6.38 29.27
CA GLN A 321 13.10 7.36 28.52
C GLN A 321 13.45 8.79 28.94
N LYS A 322 13.68 9.05 30.23
CA LYS A 322 14.21 10.34 30.73
C LYS A 322 15.58 10.66 30.13
N LYS A 323 16.52 9.72 30.08
CA LYS A 323 17.84 9.90 29.44
C LYS A 323 17.72 10.14 27.92
N GLU A 324 16.87 9.39 27.22
CA GLU A 324 16.65 9.59 25.78
C GLU A 324 15.88 10.89 25.45
N THR A 325 15.12 11.44 26.39
CA THR A 325 14.48 12.77 26.28
C THR A 325 15.47 13.90 26.60
N LEU A 326 16.20 13.83 27.72
CA LEU A 326 17.27 14.78 28.07
C LEU A 326 18.31 14.90 26.95
N ALA A 327 18.77 13.79 26.38
CA ALA A 327 19.72 13.79 25.26
C ALA A 327 19.14 14.43 23.98
N LYS A 328 17.82 14.41 23.77
CA LYS A 328 17.16 15.14 22.67
C LYS A 328 17.06 16.63 22.97
N GLU A 329 16.68 17.01 24.20
CA GLU A 329 16.61 18.41 24.63
C GLU A 329 17.98 19.10 24.60
N GLU A 330 19.06 18.40 24.98
CA GLU A 330 20.43 18.90 24.86
C GLU A 330 20.85 19.06 23.38
N LEU A 331 20.56 18.06 22.53
CA LEU A 331 20.85 18.13 21.09
C LEU A 331 20.05 19.24 20.39
N GLU A 332 18.81 19.48 20.81
CA GLU A 332 17.95 20.54 20.27
C GLU A 332 18.39 21.92 20.73
N LYS A 333 18.83 22.08 21.99
CA LYS A 333 19.50 23.30 22.47
C LYS A 333 20.79 23.59 21.69
N GLU A 334 21.65 22.59 21.53
CA GLU A 334 22.92 22.76 20.79
C GLU A 334 22.67 23.12 19.31
N LYS A 335 21.63 22.54 18.70
CA LYS A 335 21.18 22.90 17.34
C LYS A 335 20.64 24.34 17.27
N LEU A 336 19.82 24.76 18.23
CA LEU A 336 19.26 26.12 18.29
C LEU A 336 20.36 27.17 18.53
N GLU A 337 21.35 26.87 19.37
CA GLU A 337 22.51 27.72 19.62
C GLU A 337 23.39 27.86 18.36
N LYS A 338 23.65 26.75 17.65
CA LYS A 338 24.34 26.77 16.34
C LYS A 338 23.57 27.57 15.29
N GLU A 339 22.24 27.49 15.27
CA GLU A 339 21.41 28.28 14.36
C GLU A 339 21.45 29.79 14.71
N LYS A 340 21.42 30.14 16.00
CA LYS A 340 21.59 31.52 16.48
C LYS A 340 22.94 32.09 16.08
N LEU A 341 24.03 31.35 16.33
CA LEU A 341 25.38 31.75 15.95
C LEU A 341 25.54 31.91 14.42
N LEU A 342 24.88 31.05 13.63
CA LEU A 342 24.84 31.16 12.18
C LEU A 342 24.08 32.41 11.71
N LYS A 343 22.95 32.74 12.33
CA LYS A 343 22.18 33.97 12.06
C LYS A 343 22.99 35.23 12.39
N GLU A 344 23.62 35.28 13.56
CA GLU A 344 24.50 36.39 13.95
C GLU A 344 25.68 36.56 12.98
N LYS A 345 26.27 35.45 12.50
CA LYS A 345 27.34 35.48 11.49
C LYS A 345 26.84 35.99 10.13
N LEU A 346 25.67 35.53 9.68
CA LEU A 346 25.07 35.96 8.40
C LEU A 346 24.64 37.44 8.44
N GLU A 347 24.11 37.91 9.57
CA GLU A 347 23.78 39.32 9.77
C GLU A 347 25.05 40.19 9.78
N LYS A 348 26.13 39.74 10.43
CA LYS A 348 27.42 40.44 10.39
C LYS A 348 27.98 40.53 8.97
N GLU A 349 27.94 39.43 8.20
CA GLU A 349 28.31 39.44 6.78
C GLU A 349 27.42 40.37 5.94
N ARG A 350 26.10 40.42 6.22
CA ARG A 350 25.17 41.34 5.54
C ARG A 350 25.54 42.80 5.84
N LEU A 351 25.75 43.15 7.11
CA LEU A 351 26.09 44.50 7.53
C LEU A 351 27.45 44.95 6.97
N GLU A 352 28.40 44.02 6.82
CA GLU A 352 29.70 44.27 6.20
C GLU A 352 29.59 44.47 4.69
N LYS A 353 28.73 43.69 4.00
CA LYS A 353 28.38 43.90 2.59
C LYS A 353 27.64 45.23 2.37
N GLU A 354 26.71 45.60 3.25
CA GLU A 354 26.00 46.89 3.21
C GLU A 354 26.95 48.08 3.38
N LYS A 355 27.91 48.00 4.33
CA LYS A 355 29.00 48.98 4.45
C LYS A 355 29.87 49.05 3.20
N GLN A 356 30.21 47.91 2.60
CA GLN A 356 31.01 47.86 1.38
C GLN A 356 30.27 48.52 0.20
N ILE A 357 28.96 48.30 0.08
CA ILE A 357 28.09 48.93 -0.92
C ILE A 357 28.00 50.45 -0.69
N GLU A 358 27.81 50.91 0.56
CA GLU A 358 27.73 52.34 0.85
C GLU A 358 29.09 53.05 0.67
N ILE A 359 30.22 52.38 0.95
CA ILE A 359 31.56 52.91 0.62
C ILE A 359 31.73 53.07 -0.90
N LEU A 360 31.37 52.05 -1.69
CA LEU A 360 31.40 52.11 -3.16
C LEU A 360 30.44 53.17 -3.72
N ARG A 361 29.28 53.35 -3.07
CA ARG A 361 28.32 54.40 -3.39
C ARG A 361 28.89 55.79 -3.12
N LEU A 362 29.44 56.03 -1.93
CA LEU A 362 30.06 57.31 -1.56
C LEU A 362 31.27 57.63 -2.44
N GLN A 363 32.08 56.64 -2.82
CA GLN A 363 33.18 56.83 -3.78
C GLN A 363 32.69 57.23 -5.18
N LYS A 364 31.49 56.75 -5.59
CA LYS A 364 30.87 57.08 -6.88
C LYS A 364 30.10 58.41 -6.84
N GLU A 365 29.49 58.74 -5.70
CA GLU A 365 28.76 60.00 -5.49
C GLU A 365 29.69 61.17 -5.17
N ALA A 366 30.86 60.97 -4.55
CA ALA A 366 31.81 62.04 -4.20
C ALA A 366 32.17 62.98 -5.37
N PRO A 367 32.62 62.50 -6.56
CA PRO A 367 32.89 63.38 -7.70
C PRO A 367 31.62 64.04 -8.27
N LEU A 368 30.45 63.44 -8.06
CA LEU A 368 29.16 64.04 -8.41
C LEU A 368 28.81 65.18 -7.45
N ARG A 369 28.95 64.96 -6.14
CA ARG A 369 28.72 65.95 -5.09
C ARG A 369 29.71 67.11 -5.16
N GLU A 370 30.97 66.87 -5.54
CA GLU A 370 31.93 67.95 -5.82
C GLU A 370 31.54 68.80 -7.04
N ALA A 371 30.91 68.21 -8.06
CA ALA A 371 30.38 68.95 -9.19
C ALA A 371 29.11 69.72 -8.79
N GLU A 372 28.18 69.06 -8.08
CA GLU A 372 26.96 69.67 -7.54
C GLU A 372 27.24 70.74 -6.49
N GLU A 373 28.32 70.69 -5.71
CA GLU A 373 28.72 71.77 -4.78
C GLU A 373 29.33 72.98 -5.51
N ARG A 374 30.03 72.77 -6.63
CA ARG A 374 30.46 73.89 -7.50
C ARG A 374 29.24 74.56 -8.10
N GLN A 375 28.33 73.76 -8.67
CA GLN A 375 27.08 74.23 -9.25
C GLN A 375 26.15 74.85 -8.19
N ARG A 376 26.12 74.32 -6.96
CA ARG A 376 25.39 74.91 -5.82
C ARG A 376 26.06 76.15 -5.25
N LYS A 377 27.37 76.37 -5.40
CA LYS A 377 27.98 77.67 -5.12
C LYS A 377 27.54 78.71 -6.14
N GLU A 378 27.62 78.39 -7.43
CA GLU A 378 27.12 79.24 -8.52
C GLU A 378 25.62 79.56 -8.37
N VAL A 379 24.82 78.61 -7.86
CA VAL A 379 23.39 78.79 -7.58
C VAL A 379 23.14 79.45 -6.21
N LEU A 380 23.93 79.24 -5.16
CA LEU A 380 23.75 79.96 -3.88
C LEU A 380 24.21 81.42 -3.95
N ASP A 381 25.20 81.74 -4.79
CA ASP A 381 25.56 83.13 -5.08
C ASP A 381 24.46 83.87 -5.89
N ARG A 382 23.54 83.13 -6.55
CA ARG A 382 22.26 83.65 -7.05
C ARG A 382 21.18 83.69 -5.96
N ASP A 383 20.87 82.53 -5.39
CA ASP A 383 19.65 82.29 -4.61
C ASP A 383 19.73 82.86 -3.18
N ARG A 384 20.92 83.29 -2.72
CA ARG A 384 21.07 84.17 -1.54
C ARG A 384 20.33 85.52 -1.68
N GLN A 385 19.79 85.83 -2.85
CA GLN A 385 18.88 86.97 -3.05
C GLN A 385 17.42 86.70 -2.65
N GLU A 386 16.95 85.45 -2.54
CA GLU A 386 15.52 85.14 -2.37
C GLU A 386 15.18 84.32 -1.11
N PHE A 387 13.99 84.60 -0.56
CA PHE A 387 13.47 84.13 0.74
C PHE A 387 13.20 82.60 0.74
N SER A 388 13.43 81.82 1.81
CA SER A 388 13.07 81.96 3.24
C SER A 388 11.63 81.54 3.59
N ARG A 389 11.54 80.48 4.43
CA ARG A 389 10.43 79.97 5.28
C ARG A 389 9.46 78.84 4.80
N ASP A 390 9.58 77.74 5.55
CA ASP A 390 8.58 77.08 6.40
C ASP A 390 7.36 76.30 5.84
N ALA A 391 7.23 75.06 6.34
CA ALA A 391 5.98 74.26 6.45
C ALA A 391 5.37 74.48 7.89
N PRO A 392 4.46 73.67 8.53
CA PRO A 392 4.16 72.23 8.37
C PRO A 392 2.62 71.83 8.43
N PRO A 393 2.02 71.05 9.38
CA PRO A 393 1.34 69.79 8.98
C PRO A 393 0.00 69.37 9.66
N GLY A 394 -0.59 68.26 9.17
CA GLY A 394 -0.91 67.08 10.02
C GLY A 394 -2.36 66.78 10.47
N ARG A 395 -2.51 65.56 11.05
CA ARG A 395 -3.69 64.95 11.75
C ARG A 395 -4.89 64.51 10.89
N SER A 396 -5.70 63.50 11.27
CA SER A 396 -5.55 62.42 12.29
C SER A 396 -6.58 61.30 12.06
N ASP A 397 -6.32 60.11 12.63
CA ASP A 397 -7.23 58.94 12.66
C ASP A 397 -8.31 59.05 13.77
N GLU A 398 -9.38 58.24 13.66
CA GLU A 398 -10.25 57.85 14.79
C GLU A 398 -10.97 56.50 14.49
N GLU A 399 -11.30 55.72 15.53
CA GLU A 399 -11.90 54.37 15.48
C GLU A 399 -13.44 54.39 15.71
N VAL A 400 -14.17 53.25 15.58
CA VAL A 400 -15.40 52.98 16.38
C VAL A 400 -15.98 51.53 16.28
N SER A 401 -16.25 50.94 17.46
CA SER A 401 -17.26 49.92 17.91
C SER A 401 -17.61 48.60 17.18
N THR A 402 -18.14 47.65 17.97
CA THR A 402 -18.81 46.37 17.60
C THR A 402 -19.92 46.01 18.61
N ASP A 403 -21.01 45.35 18.17
CA ASP A 403 -22.11 44.72 18.96
C ASP A 403 -22.80 43.64 18.05
N SER A 404 -23.09 42.39 18.47
CA SER A 404 -24.26 41.80 19.21
C SER A 404 -25.58 41.65 18.42
N ASP A 405 -26.40 40.57 18.37
CA ASP A 405 -26.33 39.08 18.56
C ASP A 405 -27.59 38.48 17.77
N ASP A 406 -28.32 37.36 17.96
CA ASP A 406 -28.45 36.20 18.91
C ASP A 406 -29.34 35.06 18.26
N GLU A 407 -29.83 34.07 19.04
CA GLU A 407 -31.01 33.14 18.86
C GLU A 407 -30.89 31.68 18.29
N GLU A 408 -31.90 30.84 18.63
CA GLU A 408 -31.95 29.35 18.64
C GLU A 408 -33.13 28.71 17.83
N PHE A 409 -33.17 27.36 17.67
CA PHE A 409 -34.41 26.52 17.73
C PHE A 409 -34.18 24.98 17.83
N ASP A 410 -35.19 24.23 18.31
CA ASP A 410 -35.22 22.77 18.64
C ASP A 410 -35.99 21.85 17.62
N ASP A 411 -35.82 20.50 17.69
CA ASP A 411 -36.81 19.53 18.26
C ASP A 411 -36.57 18.00 17.93
N ASP A 412 -37.34 17.11 18.58
CA ASP A 412 -37.13 15.70 19.03
C ASP A 412 -37.47 14.50 18.08
N THR A 413 -37.17 13.27 18.57
CA THR A 413 -37.87 11.95 18.45
C THR A 413 -37.10 10.74 17.84
N GLY A 414 -37.41 9.52 18.35
CA GLY A 414 -36.86 8.22 17.88
C GLY A 414 -37.58 6.98 18.49
N TYR A 415 -37.22 5.74 18.08
CA TYR A 415 -37.74 4.45 18.64
C TYR A 415 -36.81 3.24 18.33
N ALA A 416 -37.11 2.01 18.82
CA ALA A 416 -36.17 0.86 18.87
C ALA A 416 -36.81 -0.57 18.74
N THR A 417 -35.99 -1.63 18.90
CA THR A 417 -36.25 -3.10 19.13
C THR A 417 -35.97 -4.13 18.00
N GLU A 418 -36.02 -5.44 18.32
CA GLU A 418 -35.17 -6.54 17.78
C GLU A 418 -35.94 -7.78 17.23
N SER A 419 -35.24 -8.79 16.66
CA SER A 419 -35.57 -10.25 16.79
C SER A 419 -34.58 -11.22 16.09
N GLU A 420 -34.52 -12.48 16.54
CA GLU A 420 -33.77 -13.63 15.97
C GLU A 420 -34.70 -14.82 15.64
N SER A 421 -34.26 -15.83 14.86
CA SER A 421 -34.74 -17.22 15.02
C SER A 421 -33.83 -18.35 14.48
N VAL A 422 -33.90 -19.47 15.22
CA VAL A 422 -33.11 -20.71 15.28
C VAL A 422 -33.24 -21.67 14.06
N ALA A 423 -32.36 -22.68 13.95
CA ALA A 423 -32.39 -23.77 12.96
C ALA A 423 -32.66 -25.17 13.59
N THR A 424 -33.01 -26.17 12.77
CA THR A 424 -33.33 -27.55 13.23
C THR A 424 -32.81 -28.61 12.25
N SER A 425 -32.43 -29.80 12.76
CA SER A 425 -31.92 -30.94 11.99
C SER A 425 -32.67 -32.25 12.32
N LEU A 426 -32.77 -33.16 11.34
CA LEU A 426 -33.30 -34.53 11.48
C LEU A 426 -32.47 -35.50 10.62
N SER A 427 -32.30 -36.73 11.11
CA SER A 427 -31.54 -37.80 10.45
C SER A 427 -32.46 -38.97 10.07
N LEU A 428 -32.17 -39.66 8.97
CA LEU A 428 -32.86 -40.87 8.51
C LEU A 428 -31.84 -41.91 8.01
N GLU A 429 -32.14 -43.18 8.26
CA GLU A 429 -31.30 -44.32 7.85
C GLU A 429 -31.43 -44.63 6.34
N ARG A 430 -30.43 -45.32 5.78
CA ARG A 430 -30.24 -45.45 4.32
C ARG A 430 -30.83 -46.74 3.74
N ASP A 431 -31.59 -46.59 2.65
CA ASP A 431 -32.20 -47.68 1.88
C ASP A 431 -31.14 -48.67 1.30
N PRO A 432 -31.27 -50.00 1.52
CA PRO A 432 -30.35 -51.01 1.00
C PRO A 432 -30.27 -51.16 -0.52
N SER A 433 -31.25 -50.65 -1.28
CA SER A 433 -31.31 -50.75 -2.75
C SER A 433 -30.39 -49.75 -3.48
N LEU A 434 -29.86 -48.76 -2.77
CA LEU A 434 -29.11 -47.65 -3.36
C LEU A 434 -27.67 -48.02 -3.75
N PRO A 435 -27.17 -47.55 -4.91
CA PRO A 435 -25.83 -47.86 -5.41
C PRO A 435 -24.71 -47.42 -4.44
N PRO A 436 -23.53 -48.08 -4.48
CA PRO A 436 -22.46 -47.86 -3.51
C PRO A 436 -21.92 -46.42 -3.57
N LEU A 437 -21.78 -45.80 -2.40
CA LEU A 437 -21.40 -44.39 -2.28
C LEU A 437 -20.00 -44.14 -2.88
N PRO A 438 -19.85 -43.12 -3.77
CA PRO A 438 -18.55 -42.78 -4.33
C PRO A 438 -17.69 -42.04 -3.30
N GLN A 439 -16.37 -42.18 -3.38
CA GLN A 439 -15.45 -41.48 -2.47
C GLN A 439 -15.34 -39.96 -2.77
N THR A 440 -15.70 -39.54 -3.99
CA THR A 440 -15.64 -38.16 -4.45
C THR A 440 -16.74 -37.82 -5.45
N ILE A 441 -17.05 -36.53 -5.59
CA ILE A 441 -17.94 -35.96 -6.61
C ILE A 441 -17.08 -35.17 -7.59
N GLY A 442 -16.92 -35.69 -8.81
CA GLY A 442 -16.16 -35.04 -9.86
C GLY A 442 -16.94 -33.90 -10.52
N ILE A 443 -16.35 -32.71 -10.58
CA ILE A 443 -16.78 -31.59 -11.42
C ILE A 443 -15.88 -31.56 -12.66
N VAL A 444 -16.47 -31.46 -13.85
CA VAL A 444 -15.79 -31.56 -15.14
C VAL A 444 -15.96 -30.27 -15.94
N GLN A 445 -14.87 -29.79 -16.56
CA GLN A 445 -14.86 -28.59 -17.38
C GLN A 445 -14.68 -28.90 -18.87
N SER A 446 -15.51 -28.30 -19.72
CA SER A 446 -15.34 -28.24 -21.18
C SER A 446 -15.04 -26.81 -21.63
N HIS A 447 -14.20 -26.61 -22.66
CA HIS A 447 -14.03 -25.28 -23.24
C HIS A 447 -13.54 -25.27 -24.70
N ARG A 448 -13.93 -24.22 -25.42
CA ARG A 448 -13.48 -23.91 -26.79
C ARG A 448 -13.21 -22.41 -26.96
N SER A 449 -12.12 -22.08 -27.65
CA SER A 449 -11.83 -20.70 -28.05
C SER A 449 -12.82 -20.21 -29.11
N VAL A 450 -13.17 -18.92 -29.06
CA VAL A 450 -14.14 -18.27 -29.97
C VAL A 450 -13.43 -17.19 -30.79
N LYS A 451 -12.97 -17.55 -31.98
CA LYS A 451 -12.46 -16.58 -32.98
C LYS A 451 -13.62 -15.73 -33.50
N LYS A 452 -13.57 -14.40 -33.32
CA LYS A 452 -14.44 -13.46 -34.05
C LYS A 452 -13.77 -13.01 -35.36
N SER A 453 -14.44 -13.24 -36.47
CA SER A 453 -13.99 -12.89 -37.82
C SER A 453 -14.52 -11.52 -38.28
N SER A 454 -13.97 -10.43 -37.72
CA SER A 454 -14.24 -9.06 -38.22
C SER A 454 -13.29 -8.01 -37.63
N GLY A 455 -12.26 -7.60 -38.38
CA GLY A 455 -11.53 -6.31 -38.28
C GLY A 455 -10.78 -5.91 -37.00
N GLY A 456 -11.09 -6.48 -35.83
CA GLY A 456 -10.56 -6.06 -34.53
C GLY A 456 -9.56 -7.05 -33.92
N LYS A 457 -8.67 -6.54 -33.05
CA LYS A 457 -7.69 -7.33 -32.28
C LYS A 457 -8.33 -8.58 -31.67
N ALA A 458 -7.71 -9.74 -31.91
CA ALA A 458 -8.18 -11.02 -31.38
C ALA A 458 -8.28 -10.98 -29.85
N ARG A 459 -9.51 -11.04 -29.33
CA ARG A 459 -9.78 -11.16 -27.89
C ARG A 459 -9.74 -12.63 -27.50
N ASN A 460 -9.03 -12.99 -26.43
CA ASN A 460 -8.92 -14.37 -25.95
C ASN A 460 -10.20 -14.81 -25.21
N ILE A 461 -11.29 -14.95 -25.95
CA ILE A 461 -12.62 -15.31 -25.44
C ILE A 461 -12.84 -16.81 -25.66
N HIS A 462 -13.36 -17.47 -24.62
CA HIS A 462 -13.68 -18.88 -24.60
C HIS A 462 -15.17 -19.05 -24.30
N LYS A 463 -15.84 -19.97 -25.01
CA LYS A 463 -17.10 -20.56 -24.55
C LYS A 463 -16.73 -21.78 -23.73
N TRP A 464 -17.21 -21.83 -22.49
CA TRP A 464 -16.85 -22.86 -21.52
C TRP A 464 -18.08 -23.32 -20.75
N GLY A 465 -17.98 -24.49 -20.12
CA GLY A 465 -19.00 -25.03 -19.24
C GLY A 465 -18.41 -25.87 -18.12
N LEU A 466 -19.21 -26.04 -17.08
CA LEU A 466 -18.97 -26.96 -15.97
C LEU A 466 -20.18 -27.90 -15.88
N SER A 467 -19.94 -29.15 -15.49
CA SER A 467 -20.97 -30.16 -15.21
C SER A 467 -20.51 -31.13 -14.12
N VAL A 468 -21.42 -31.90 -13.55
CA VAL A 468 -21.07 -33.06 -12.72
C VAL A 468 -20.60 -34.20 -13.63
N ALA A 469 -19.63 -35.00 -13.16
CA ALA A 469 -19.16 -36.18 -13.87
C ALA A 469 -20.26 -37.26 -13.92
N PRO A 470 -20.46 -37.99 -15.04
CA PRO A 470 -21.61 -38.90 -15.21
C PRO A 470 -21.79 -39.91 -14.08
N GLN A 471 -20.70 -40.47 -13.55
CA GLN A 471 -20.73 -41.45 -12.46
C GLN A 471 -21.20 -40.88 -11.10
N ALA A 472 -21.20 -39.56 -10.94
CA ALA A 472 -21.69 -38.88 -9.73
C ALA A 472 -23.10 -38.27 -9.89
N ALA A 473 -23.61 -38.14 -11.12
CA ALA A 473 -24.88 -37.49 -11.40
C ALA A 473 -26.11 -38.20 -10.78
N ALA A 474 -26.01 -39.49 -10.48
CA ALA A 474 -27.09 -40.26 -9.84
C ALA A 474 -27.39 -39.84 -8.38
N TYR A 475 -26.41 -39.24 -7.69
CA TYR A 475 -26.49 -38.91 -6.25
C TYR A 475 -26.90 -37.46 -5.96
N VAL A 476 -26.93 -36.62 -7.00
CA VAL A 476 -27.10 -35.16 -6.89
C VAL A 476 -28.56 -34.76 -7.12
N ASP A 477 -29.08 -33.84 -6.31
CA ASP A 477 -30.34 -33.11 -6.54
C ASP A 477 -30.11 -31.86 -7.38
N ALA A 478 -29.10 -31.07 -7.01
CA ALA A 478 -28.77 -29.84 -7.70
C ALA A 478 -27.33 -29.38 -7.45
N VAL A 479 -26.84 -28.50 -8.31
CA VAL A 479 -25.56 -27.81 -8.13
C VAL A 479 -25.77 -26.31 -8.26
N VAL A 480 -25.26 -25.54 -7.30
CA VAL A 480 -25.16 -24.09 -7.38
C VAL A 480 -23.71 -23.70 -7.66
N TYR A 481 -23.48 -23.08 -8.81
CA TYR A 481 -22.19 -22.52 -9.21
C TYR A 481 -22.12 -21.04 -8.82
N GLY A 482 -21.16 -20.69 -7.96
CA GLY A 482 -20.76 -19.31 -7.64
C GLY A 482 -19.83 -18.77 -8.73
N LEU A 483 -20.37 -17.92 -9.59
CA LEU A 483 -19.68 -17.25 -10.69
C LEU A 483 -19.14 -15.88 -10.27
N HIS A 484 -18.00 -15.52 -10.85
CA HIS A 484 -17.31 -14.25 -10.60
C HIS A 484 -18.27 -13.03 -10.69
N PRO A 485 -18.17 -12.03 -9.78
CA PRO A 485 -19.09 -10.89 -9.68
C PRO A 485 -19.43 -10.08 -10.94
N THR A 486 -18.66 -10.24 -12.03
CA THR A 486 -18.92 -9.66 -13.36
C THR A 486 -20.02 -10.37 -14.16
N PHE A 487 -20.45 -11.57 -13.76
CA PHE A 487 -21.61 -12.23 -14.34
C PHE A 487 -22.90 -11.64 -13.76
N ARG A 488 -23.86 -11.26 -14.63
CA ARG A 488 -25.16 -10.68 -14.22
C ARG A 488 -25.95 -11.58 -13.26
N GLN A 489 -25.76 -12.88 -13.35
CA GLN A 489 -26.22 -13.88 -12.40
C GLN A 489 -24.96 -14.44 -11.72
N ARG A 490 -24.74 -14.06 -10.46
CA ARG A 490 -23.58 -14.50 -9.67
C ARG A 490 -23.72 -15.94 -9.18
N GLU A 491 -24.94 -16.39 -8.94
CA GLU A 491 -25.23 -17.80 -8.69
C GLU A 491 -25.98 -18.39 -9.88
N ARG A 492 -25.69 -19.66 -10.19
CA ARG A 492 -26.47 -20.46 -11.16
C ARG A 492 -26.75 -21.84 -10.58
N ARG A 493 -28.01 -22.10 -10.25
CA ARG A 493 -28.52 -23.44 -9.92
C ARG A 493 -28.78 -24.22 -11.21
N ALA A 494 -28.22 -25.41 -11.32
CA ALA A 494 -28.64 -26.45 -12.26
C ALA A 494 -29.29 -27.58 -11.45
N ALA A 495 -30.46 -28.06 -11.88
CA ALA A 495 -31.28 -29.04 -11.15
C ALA A 495 -31.62 -30.30 -11.96
N GLU A 496 -31.02 -30.44 -13.15
CA GLU A 496 -31.21 -31.59 -14.04
C GLU A 496 -29.84 -32.10 -14.49
N ALA A 497 -29.64 -33.42 -14.55
CA ALA A 497 -28.40 -34.04 -15.00
C ALA A 497 -28.05 -33.64 -16.45
N PRO A 498 -26.78 -33.35 -16.79
CA PRO A 498 -25.56 -33.51 -16.00
C PRO A 498 -25.21 -32.29 -15.12
N PHE A 499 -26.21 -31.52 -14.69
CA PHE A 499 -26.10 -30.33 -13.84
C PHE A 499 -25.20 -29.25 -14.46
N ALA A 500 -25.32 -29.07 -15.79
CA ALA A 500 -24.39 -28.24 -16.55
C ALA A 500 -24.75 -26.75 -16.56
N ILE A 501 -23.72 -25.91 -16.52
CA ILE A 501 -23.80 -24.49 -16.90
C ILE A 501 -22.92 -24.20 -18.11
N GLN A 502 -23.33 -23.22 -18.94
CA GLN A 502 -22.51 -22.70 -20.03
C GLN A 502 -22.38 -21.16 -19.95
N CYS A 503 -21.17 -20.68 -20.21
CA CYS A 503 -20.80 -19.28 -20.18
C CYS A 503 -19.84 -18.93 -21.33
N THR A 504 -19.70 -17.62 -21.60
CA THR A 504 -18.71 -17.09 -22.55
C THR A 504 -17.95 -15.98 -21.83
N GLY A 505 -16.61 -16.07 -21.79
CA GLY A 505 -15.79 -15.14 -21.01
C GLY A 505 -14.31 -15.23 -21.34
N TRP A 506 -13.48 -14.63 -20.49
CA TRP A 506 -12.02 -14.61 -20.60
C TRP A 506 -11.42 -14.52 -19.18
N GLY A 507 -10.17 -14.99 -19.02
CA GLY A 507 -9.51 -15.09 -17.72
C GLY A 507 -9.85 -16.37 -16.96
N THR A 508 -8.92 -16.81 -16.11
CA THR A 508 -9.03 -18.01 -15.26
C THR A 508 -9.37 -17.60 -13.84
N PHE A 509 -10.35 -18.25 -13.21
CA PHE A 509 -10.83 -17.88 -11.88
C PHE A 509 -11.39 -19.08 -11.11
N ASP A 510 -11.42 -18.94 -9.80
CA ASP A 510 -11.99 -19.91 -8.89
C ASP A 510 -13.53 -19.85 -9.00
N VAL A 511 -14.20 -20.99 -9.20
CA VAL A 511 -15.67 -21.13 -9.21
C VAL A 511 -16.08 -21.93 -7.99
N ASP A 512 -16.86 -21.33 -7.10
CA ASP A 512 -17.42 -22.04 -5.96
C ASP A 512 -18.50 -23.02 -6.46
N VAL A 513 -18.49 -24.25 -5.95
CA VAL A 513 -19.43 -25.30 -6.32
C VAL A 513 -20.06 -25.87 -5.05
N ARG A 514 -21.37 -25.71 -4.92
CA ARG A 514 -22.18 -26.31 -3.86
C ARG A 514 -23.07 -27.37 -4.48
N VAL A 515 -22.78 -28.64 -4.20
CA VAL A 515 -23.53 -29.79 -4.70
C VAL A 515 -24.48 -30.27 -3.61
N THR A 516 -25.78 -30.11 -3.82
CA THR A 516 -26.79 -30.70 -2.93
C THR A 516 -26.99 -32.16 -3.32
N LEU A 517 -26.71 -33.08 -2.38
CA LEU A 517 -27.08 -34.48 -2.53
C LEU A 517 -28.60 -34.64 -2.41
N LYS A 518 -29.16 -35.68 -3.03
CA LYS A 518 -30.57 -36.01 -2.84
C LYS A 518 -30.89 -36.38 -1.38
N PRO A 519 -32.16 -36.27 -0.94
CA PRO A 519 -32.58 -36.71 0.39
C PRO A 519 -32.22 -38.17 0.71
N GLU A 520 -32.30 -39.08 -0.29
CA GLU A 520 -31.91 -40.50 -0.17
C GLU A 520 -30.41 -40.74 0.13
N PHE A 521 -29.58 -39.68 0.03
CA PHE A 521 -28.16 -39.67 0.39
C PHE A 521 -27.85 -38.64 1.49
N GLY A 522 -28.82 -38.35 2.36
CA GLY A 522 -28.67 -37.48 3.54
C GLY A 522 -28.86 -35.98 3.27
N GLY A 523 -29.17 -35.57 2.02
CA GLY A 523 -29.44 -34.17 1.68
C GLY A 523 -28.27 -33.19 1.83
N HIS A 524 -27.06 -33.69 2.13
CA HIS A 524 -25.92 -32.86 2.48
C HIS A 524 -25.47 -31.97 1.32
N VAL A 525 -25.01 -30.75 1.65
CA VAL A 525 -24.35 -29.86 0.70
C VAL A 525 -22.85 -30.13 0.74
N VAL A 526 -22.30 -30.57 -0.39
CA VAL A 526 -20.85 -30.76 -0.59
C VAL A 526 -20.30 -29.49 -1.23
N GLU A 527 -19.44 -28.78 -0.52
CA GLU A 527 -18.83 -27.53 -0.98
C GLU A 527 -17.38 -27.71 -1.43
N GLY A 528 -16.99 -26.98 -2.47
CA GLY A 528 -15.59 -26.79 -2.83
C GLY A 528 -15.42 -25.88 -4.04
N VAL A 529 -14.23 -25.92 -4.65
CA VAL A 529 -13.81 -24.91 -5.64
C VAL A 529 -13.25 -25.58 -6.89
N HIS A 530 -13.77 -25.21 -8.05
CA HIS A 530 -13.23 -25.59 -9.36
C HIS A 530 -12.38 -24.45 -9.93
N GLU A 531 -11.10 -24.68 -10.21
CA GLU A 531 -10.26 -23.69 -10.92
C GLU A 531 -10.59 -23.70 -12.42
N LEU A 532 -11.26 -22.66 -12.90
CA LEU A 532 -11.62 -22.53 -14.30
C LEU A 532 -10.37 -22.18 -15.13
N THR A 533 -9.86 -23.14 -15.90
CA THR A 533 -8.62 -23.02 -16.67
C THR A 533 -8.83 -23.18 -18.18
N PHE A 534 -8.09 -22.42 -19.00
CA PHE A 534 -8.14 -22.49 -20.47
C PHE A 534 -6.81 -22.98 -21.07
N GLN A 535 -6.17 -23.94 -20.40
CA GLN A 535 -4.96 -24.61 -20.87
C GLN A 535 -5.34 -25.95 -21.52
N GLY A 536 -5.12 -26.09 -22.83
CA GLY A 536 -5.56 -27.24 -23.64
C GLY A 536 -6.73 -26.90 -24.58
N GLN A 537 -7.32 -27.89 -25.25
CA GLN A 537 -8.55 -27.77 -26.03
C GLN A 537 -9.34 -29.08 -25.96
N GLY A 538 -10.68 -28.99 -25.80
CA GLY A 538 -11.56 -30.16 -25.84
C GLY A 538 -12.67 -30.15 -24.79
N GLU A 539 -13.29 -31.31 -24.60
CA GLU A 539 -14.17 -31.62 -23.49
C GLU A 539 -13.36 -32.33 -22.38
N ALA A 540 -13.75 -32.16 -21.12
CA ALA A 540 -13.02 -32.67 -19.94
C ALA A 540 -11.54 -32.22 -19.82
N VAL A 541 -11.28 -30.92 -20.04
CA VAL A 541 -9.92 -30.33 -19.98
C VAL A 541 -9.40 -30.14 -18.55
N ALA A 542 -10.31 -29.97 -17.58
CA ALA A 542 -9.99 -29.89 -16.16
C ALA A 542 -11.07 -30.60 -15.34
N ARG A 543 -10.66 -31.16 -14.18
CA ARG A 543 -11.54 -31.92 -13.29
C ARG A 543 -11.15 -31.68 -11.83
N THR A 544 -12.11 -31.26 -11.02
CA THR A 544 -11.99 -31.16 -9.56
C THR A 544 -12.71 -32.34 -8.91
N GLU A 545 -12.08 -33.00 -7.95
CA GLU A 545 -12.74 -33.95 -7.06
C GLU A 545 -13.15 -33.26 -5.76
N LEU A 546 -14.44 -33.18 -5.50
CA LEU A 546 -14.96 -32.79 -4.19
C LEU A 546 -15.00 -34.04 -3.30
N PRO A 547 -14.48 -34.00 -2.05
CA PRO A 547 -14.53 -35.16 -1.17
C PRO A 547 -15.98 -35.50 -0.81
N TRP A 548 -16.34 -36.79 -0.82
CA TRP A 548 -17.64 -37.20 -0.27
C TRP A 548 -17.69 -36.90 1.24
N PRO A 549 -18.82 -36.42 1.78
CA PRO A 549 -18.96 -36.16 3.22
C PRO A 549 -18.60 -37.40 4.05
N ALA A 550 -17.63 -37.25 4.95
CA ALA A 550 -17.33 -38.30 5.92
C ALA A 550 -18.53 -38.40 6.89
N MET A 551 -19.22 -39.55 6.87
CA MET A 551 -20.35 -39.81 7.78
C MET A 551 -19.83 -40.04 9.21
N GLN A 552 -19.52 -38.94 9.90
CA GLN A 552 -19.27 -38.91 11.33
C GLN A 552 -20.62 -38.87 12.05
N GLY A 553 -21.16 -40.05 12.37
CA GLY A 553 -22.48 -40.20 12.98
C GLY A 553 -23.57 -40.61 12.00
N LEU A 554 -23.47 -41.85 11.51
CA LEU A 554 -24.60 -42.78 11.56
C LEU A 554 -24.35 -43.68 12.78
#